data_AF-A0A841HYA9-F1
#
_entry.id   AF-A0A841HYA9-F1
#
_cell.length_a   1.000
_cell.length_b   1.000
_cell.length_c   1.000
_cell.angle_alpha   90.00
_cell.angle_beta   90.00
_cell.angle_gamma   90.00
#
_symmetry.space_group_name_H-M   'P 1'
#
loop_
_entity.id
_entity.type
_entity.pdbx_description
1 polymer ?
#
loop_
_entity_poly.entity_id
_entity_poly.type
_entity_poly.pdbx_seq_one_letter_code
_entity_poly.pdbx_strand_id
1 'polypeptide(L)'
;MSLALPDEVLTVHKSRSGLGGNPLVVQFWLLGIDAARGDLTARGFRKEPCAVGSSLYRLGDLTLHSRGAWLWRGDHALHYLRPAESFYLTRRPDPLRFDPEARWLRRDVGLALLEPWLLEHEAWIARRYGPHERSRLLDGPLPPRVRRLVTCWQERIENRLDLRVWSDASQALEAEASLPG
;
A
#
# COMPACT_ATOMS: atom_id res chain seq x y z
N MET A 1 6.48 -19.93 -0.40
CA MET A 1 6.74 -19.77 1.05
C MET A 1 5.41 -19.62 1.78
N SER A 2 5.14 -20.49 2.74
CA SER A 2 3.95 -20.40 3.61
C SER A 2 4.17 -19.29 4.65
N LEU A 3 3.18 -18.40 4.83
CA LEU A 3 3.17 -17.42 5.92
C LEU A 3 2.71 -18.12 7.20
N ALA A 4 3.59 -18.94 7.79
CA ALA A 4 3.40 -19.42 9.15
C ALA A 4 3.69 -18.25 10.11
N LEU A 5 2.73 -17.33 10.27
CA LEU A 5 2.80 -16.29 11.28
C LEU A 5 2.41 -16.91 12.64
N PRO A 6 3.18 -16.72 13.72
CA PRO A 6 2.86 -17.25 15.05
C PRO A 6 1.51 -16.73 15.55
N ASP A 7 0.74 -17.55 16.28
CA ASP A 7 -0.59 -17.18 16.77
C ASP A 7 -0.62 -15.91 17.64
N GLU A 8 0.49 -15.63 18.32
CA GLU A 8 0.70 -14.45 19.17
C GLU A 8 0.78 -13.14 18.38
N VAL A 9 1.11 -13.19 17.08
CA VAL A 9 1.17 -12.01 16.19
C VAL A 9 -0.23 -11.57 15.73
N LEU A 10 -1.23 -12.44 15.91
CA LEU A 10 -2.42 -12.47 15.07
C LEU A 10 -3.73 -12.28 15.84
N THR A 11 -3.69 -11.86 17.10
CA THR A 11 -4.91 -11.64 17.89
C THR A 11 -4.86 -10.31 18.61
N VAL A 12 -5.58 -9.31 18.08
CA VAL A 12 -6.10 -8.22 18.92
C VAL A 12 -7.54 -7.92 18.50
N HIS A 13 -8.46 -8.00 19.46
CA HIS A 13 -9.76 -7.37 19.37
C HIS A 13 -9.57 -5.86 19.16
N LYS A 14 -9.84 -5.38 17.94
CA LYS A 14 -10.04 -3.95 17.64
C LYS A 14 -9.00 -3.05 18.34
N SER A 15 -7.71 -3.34 18.15
CA SER A 15 -6.64 -2.54 18.78
C SER A 15 -6.79 -1.06 18.41
N ARG A 16 -7.13 -0.24 19.40
CA ARG A 16 -7.05 1.22 19.35
C ARG A 16 -5.66 1.75 19.73
N SER A 17 -4.67 0.90 19.96
CA SER A 17 -3.38 1.32 20.50
C SER A 17 -2.22 1.11 19.53
N GLY A 18 -1.73 2.24 19.05
CA GLY A 18 -0.47 2.46 18.36
C GLY A 18 -0.48 3.95 18.04
N LEU A 19 0.37 4.74 18.71
CA LEU A 19 0.35 6.21 18.81
C LEU A 19 0.56 7.00 17.50
N GLY A 20 0.15 6.46 16.35
CA GLY A 20 0.22 7.10 15.04
C GLY A 20 -1.05 6.87 14.24
N GLY A 21 -1.30 7.76 13.28
CA GLY A 21 -2.39 7.65 12.32
C GLY A 21 -2.33 6.37 11.47
N ASN A 22 -3.33 6.14 10.63
CA ASN A 22 -3.25 5.11 9.59
C ASN A 22 -2.78 5.74 8.27
N PRO A 23 -1.55 5.47 7.80
CA PRO A 23 -1.01 6.08 6.60
C PRO A 23 -1.78 5.66 5.34
N LEU A 24 -2.48 4.52 5.38
CA LEU A 24 -3.27 4.06 4.23
C LEU A 24 -4.46 4.95 3.91
N VAL A 25 -4.91 5.81 4.83
CA VAL A 25 -5.96 6.77 4.50
C VAL A 25 -5.47 7.78 3.46
N VAL A 26 -4.24 8.28 3.64
CA VAL A 26 -3.57 9.18 2.69
C VAL A 26 -3.21 8.42 1.41
N GLN A 27 -2.61 7.23 1.55
CA GLN A 27 -2.22 6.41 0.41
C GLN A 27 -3.41 6.09 -0.51
N PHE A 28 -4.57 5.72 0.02
CA PHE A 28 -5.74 5.43 -0.81
C PHE A 28 -6.36 6.68 -1.44
N TRP A 29 -6.14 7.85 -0.84
CA TRP A 29 -6.52 9.10 -1.48
C TRP A 29 -5.60 9.40 -2.67
N LEU A 30 -4.28 9.23 -2.50
CA LEU A 30 -3.28 9.36 -3.58
C LEU A 30 -3.55 8.35 -4.71
N LEU A 31 -3.76 7.07 -4.39
CA LEU A 31 -4.11 6.04 -5.38
C LEU A 31 -5.40 6.37 -6.14
N GLY A 32 -6.34 7.09 -5.53
CA GLY A 32 -7.53 7.59 -6.21
C GLY A 32 -7.21 8.65 -7.26
N ILE A 33 -6.27 9.55 -6.97
CA ILE A 33 -5.75 10.54 -7.92
C ILE A 33 -5.01 9.83 -9.05
N ASP A 34 -4.14 8.88 -8.72
CA ASP A 34 -3.36 8.10 -9.69
C ASP A 34 -4.28 7.30 -10.62
N ALA A 35 -5.35 6.72 -10.08
CA ALA A 35 -6.39 6.05 -10.86
C ALA A 35 -7.10 7.00 -11.82
N ALA A 36 -7.45 8.21 -11.35
CA ALA A 36 -8.11 9.23 -12.17
C ALA A 36 -7.21 9.76 -13.30
N ARG A 37 -5.90 9.82 -13.06
CA ARG A 37 -4.89 10.20 -14.05
C ARG A 37 -4.51 9.07 -15.03
N GLY A 38 -4.96 7.84 -14.77
CA GLY A 38 -4.59 6.66 -15.56
C GLY A 38 -3.22 6.08 -15.21
N ASP A 39 -2.59 6.55 -14.13
CA ASP A 39 -1.26 6.12 -13.70
C ASP A 39 -1.23 4.66 -13.25
N LEU A 40 -2.33 4.16 -12.66
CA LEU A 40 -2.43 2.73 -12.35
C LEU A 40 -2.31 1.88 -13.61
N THR A 41 -3.06 2.23 -14.66
CA THR A 41 -3.00 1.51 -15.94
C THR A 41 -1.62 1.67 -16.60
N ALA A 42 -1.03 2.86 -16.56
CA ALA A 42 0.31 3.11 -17.08
C ALA A 42 1.41 2.33 -16.34
N ARG A 43 1.23 2.04 -15.04
CA ARG A 43 2.09 1.15 -14.26
C ARG A 43 1.85 -0.34 -14.56
N GLY A 44 0.85 -0.67 -15.37
CA GLY A 44 0.54 -2.04 -15.79
C GLY A 44 -0.62 -2.70 -15.04
N PHE A 45 -1.39 -1.95 -14.24
CA PHE A 45 -2.61 -2.50 -13.66
C PHE A 45 -3.64 -2.78 -14.75
N ARG A 46 -4.25 -3.96 -14.71
CA ARG A 46 -5.46 -4.25 -15.48
C ARG A 46 -6.67 -3.69 -14.75
N LYS A 47 -7.36 -2.75 -15.40
CA LYS A 47 -8.63 -2.19 -14.92
C LYS A 47 -9.79 -3.09 -15.32
N GLU A 48 -10.54 -3.56 -14.34
CA GLU A 48 -11.68 -4.48 -14.53
C GLU A 48 -12.97 -3.83 -14.01
N PRO A 49 -14.11 -4.04 -14.69
CA PRO A 49 -15.41 -3.63 -14.17
C PRO A 49 -15.71 -4.36 -12.86
N CYS A 50 -16.44 -3.70 -11.97
CA CYS A 50 -16.83 -4.23 -10.67
C CYS A 50 -18.33 -4.01 -10.49
N ALA A 51 -19.03 -5.02 -9.97
CA ALA A 51 -20.47 -4.94 -9.73
C ALA A 51 -20.84 -3.90 -8.66
N VAL A 52 -19.89 -3.48 -7.82
CA VAL A 52 -20.13 -2.54 -6.72
C VAL A 52 -19.06 -1.44 -6.67
N GLY A 53 -19.50 -0.20 -6.90
CA GLY A 53 -18.67 0.99 -6.73
C GLY A 53 -17.66 1.19 -7.87
N SER A 54 -16.39 1.39 -7.52
CA SER A 54 -15.31 1.67 -8.48
C SER A 54 -14.75 0.39 -9.12
N SER A 55 -13.97 0.54 -10.20
CA SER A 55 -13.25 -0.56 -10.85
C SER A 55 -12.28 -1.29 -9.93
N LEU A 56 -12.02 -2.56 -10.24
CA LEU A 56 -10.89 -3.29 -9.68
C LEU A 56 -9.64 -2.99 -10.52
N TYR A 57 -8.50 -2.87 -9.86
CA TYR A 57 -7.20 -2.76 -10.51
C TYR A 57 -6.30 -3.90 -10.05
N ARG A 58 -5.84 -4.74 -10.98
CA ARG A 58 -4.98 -5.90 -10.67
C ARG A 58 -3.57 -5.74 -11.23
N LEU A 59 -2.57 -6.04 -10.41
CA LEU A 59 -1.15 -6.12 -10.81
C LEU A 59 -0.48 -7.27 -10.04
N GLY A 60 -0.14 -8.35 -10.75
CA GLY A 60 0.38 -9.58 -10.13
C GLY A 60 -0.56 -10.09 -9.04
N ASP A 61 -0.02 -10.28 -7.84
CA ASP A 61 -0.76 -10.76 -6.66
C ASP A 61 -1.60 -9.69 -5.96
N LEU A 62 -1.52 -8.43 -6.40
CA LEU A 62 -2.24 -7.33 -5.79
C LEU A 62 -3.52 -7.01 -6.57
N THR A 63 -4.61 -6.83 -5.82
CA THR A 63 -5.83 -6.17 -6.30
C THR A 63 -6.11 -4.92 -5.45
N LEU A 64 -6.52 -3.84 -6.11
CA LEU A 64 -6.96 -2.60 -5.49
C LEU A 64 -8.43 -2.31 -5.83
N HIS A 65 -9.12 -1.72 -4.88
CA HIS A 65 -10.48 -1.17 -5.03
C HIS A 65 -10.63 0.05 -4.13
N SER A 66 -11.62 0.91 -4.37
CA SER A 66 -11.95 1.99 -3.43
C SER A 66 -12.20 1.55 -1.98
N ARG A 67 -12.57 0.27 -1.77
CA ARG A 67 -12.82 -0.32 -0.45
C ARG A 67 -11.59 -0.91 0.22
N GLY A 68 -10.48 -1.10 -0.47
CA GLY A 68 -9.36 -1.83 0.11
C GLY A 68 -8.28 -2.29 -0.86
N ALA A 69 -7.36 -3.09 -0.31
CA ALA A 69 -6.32 -3.80 -1.06
C ALA A 69 -6.33 -5.28 -0.67
N TRP A 70 -5.96 -6.11 -1.62
CA TRP A 70 -5.89 -7.57 -1.50
C TRP A 70 -4.55 -8.03 -2.04
N LEU A 71 -3.72 -8.61 -1.19
CA LEU A 71 -2.40 -9.08 -1.56
C LEU A 71 -2.32 -10.59 -1.36
N TRP A 72 -2.22 -11.32 -2.46
CA TRP A 72 -2.05 -12.76 -2.45
C TRP A 72 -0.65 -13.17 -1.99
N ARG A 73 -0.60 -14.14 -1.08
CA ARG A 73 0.62 -14.71 -0.51
C ARG A 73 0.42 -16.20 -0.23
N GLY A 74 0.78 -17.04 -1.21
CA GLY A 74 0.60 -18.48 -1.11
C GLY A 74 -0.88 -18.86 -1.09
N ASP A 75 -1.32 -19.53 -0.03
CA ASP A 75 -2.70 -20.00 0.17
C ASP A 75 -3.61 -19.00 0.90
N HIS A 76 -3.08 -17.83 1.28
CA HIS A 76 -3.84 -16.77 1.94
C HIS A 76 -3.74 -15.44 1.20
N ALA A 77 -4.76 -14.61 1.35
CA ALA A 77 -4.79 -13.23 0.94
C ALA A 77 -4.78 -12.32 2.18
N LEU A 78 -3.90 -11.32 2.17
CA LEU A 78 -3.97 -10.18 3.07
C LEU A 78 -4.99 -9.18 2.55
N HIS A 79 -6.00 -8.87 3.35
CA HIS A 79 -7.02 -7.90 3.04
C HIS A 79 -6.85 -6.67 3.93
N TYR A 80 -6.76 -5.50 3.32
CA TYR A 80 -6.95 -4.23 3.99
C TYR A 80 -8.36 -3.70 3.71
N LEU A 81 -9.20 -3.61 4.74
CA LEU A 81 -10.55 -3.06 4.64
C LEU A 81 -10.57 -1.59 5.03
N ARG A 82 -10.67 -0.70 4.05
CA ARG A 82 -10.56 0.75 4.23
C ARG A 82 -11.64 1.35 5.15
N PRO A 83 -12.95 0.99 5.05
CA PRO A 83 -13.96 1.54 5.96
C PRO A 83 -13.69 1.24 7.44
N ALA A 84 -13.14 0.06 7.73
CA ALA A 84 -12.81 -0.38 9.08
C ALA A 84 -11.35 -0.08 9.48
N GLU A 85 -10.53 0.42 8.55
CA GLU A 85 -9.09 0.60 8.72
C GLU A 85 -8.38 -0.60 9.35
N SER A 86 -8.78 -1.80 8.93
CA SER A 86 -8.39 -3.05 9.58
C SER A 86 -7.85 -4.03 8.56
N PHE A 87 -6.99 -4.92 9.04
CA PHE A 87 -6.40 -5.98 8.23
C PHE A 87 -6.90 -7.34 8.67
N TYR A 88 -7.02 -8.27 7.73
CA TYR A 88 -7.27 -9.68 8.03
C TYR A 88 -6.62 -10.58 6.98
N LEU A 89 -6.41 -11.85 7.34
CA LEU A 89 -6.06 -12.92 6.43
C LEU A 89 -7.29 -13.77 6.14
N THR A 90 -7.40 -14.23 4.89
CA THR A 90 -8.43 -15.18 4.47
C THR A 90 -7.87 -16.10 3.39
N ARG A 91 -8.40 -17.31 3.29
CA ARG A 91 -8.11 -18.23 2.17
C ARG A 91 -9.05 -17.98 0.97
N ARG A 92 -10.06 -17.13 1.13
CA ARG A 92 -11.06 -16.84 0.10
C ARG A 92 -10.64 -15.62 -0.72
N PRO A 93 -10.44 -15.77 -2.05
CA PRO A 93 -9.98 -14.68 -2.92
C PRO A 93 -10.92 -13.54 -3.17
N ASP A 94 -12.21 -13.69 -2.86
CA ASP A 94 -13.19 -12.71 -3.31
C ASP A 94 -12.94 -11.37 -2.61
N PRO A 95 -12.51 -10.32 -3.35
CA PRO A 95 -12.17 -9.06 -2.74
C PRO A 95 -13.40 -8.30 -2.21
N LEU A 96 -14.60 -8.68 -2.62
CA LEU A 96 -15.83 -7.94 -2.29
C LEU A 96 -16.70 -8.66 -1.26
N ARG A 97 -16.37 -9.90 -0.89
CA ARG A 97 -17.10 -10.68 0.10
C ARG A 97 -16.28 -10.83 1.38
N PHE A 98 -16.93 -10.56 2.52
CA PHE A 98 -16.32 -10.82 3.81
C PHE A 98 -16.26 -12.32 4.07
N ASP A 99 -15.11 -12.79 4.55
CA ASP A 99 -14.93 -14.17 4.98
C ASP A 99 -15.21 -14.28 6.49
N PRO A 100 -16.23 -15.05 6.92
CA PRO A 100 -16.50 -15.25 8.35
C PRO A 100 -15.36 -15.97 9.08
N GLU A 101 -14.50 -16.69 8.35
CA GLU A 101 -13.31 -17.36 8.91
C GLU A 101 -12.07 -16.46 8.85
N ALA A 102 -12.23 -15.17 8.51
CA ALA A 102 -11.15 -14.22 8.45
C ALA A 102 -10.44 -14.06 9.80
N ARG A 103 -9.11 -14.07 9.73
CA ARG A 103 -8.26 -13.84 10.89
C ARG A 103 -7.78 -12.40 10.93
N TRP A 104 -8.30 -11.61 11.87
CA TRP A 104 -7.92 -10.21 12.02
C TRP A 104 -6.46 -10.05 12.41
N LEU A 105 -5.79 -9.09 11.79
CA LEU A 105 -4.39 -8.75 12.06
C LEU A 105 -4.28 -7.44 12.83
N ARG A 106 -3.21 -7.34 13.62
CA ARG A 106 -2.74 -6.03 14.07
C ARG A 106 -2.38 -5.16 12.87
N ARG A 107 -2.64 -3.85 13.01
CA ARG A 107 -2.46 -2.89 11.91
C ARG A 107 -1.00 -2.80 11.45
N ASP A 108 -0.05 -2.76 12.38
CA ASP A 108 1.38 -2.68 12.09
C ASP A 108 1.88 -3.90 11.30
N VAL A 109 1.39 -5.09 11.62
CA VAL A 109 1.68 -6.33 10.88
C VAL A 109 1.13 -6.25 9.46
N GLY A 110 -0.15 -5.89 9.31
CA GLY A 110 -0.78 -5.75 8.00
C GLY A 110 -0.12 -4.67 7.13
N LEU A 111 0.24 -3.53 7.73
CA LEU A 111 1.01 -2.47 7.07
C LEU A 111 2.37 -2.98 6.61
N ALA A 112 3.14 -3.65 7.47
CA ALA A 112 4.46 -4.17 7.12
C ALA A 112 4.42 -5.15 5.94
N LEU A 113 3.35 -5.95 5.82
CA LEU A 113 3.17 -6.87 4.70
C LEU A 113 2.80 -6.17 3.38
N LEU A 114 2.04 -5.07 3.44
CA LEU A 114 1.63 -4.32 2.25
C LEU A 114 2.67 -3.28 1.80
N GLU A 115 3.47 -2.79 2.74
CA GLU A 115 4.42 -1.70 2.57
C GLU A 115 5.43 -1.87 1.42
N PRO A 116 6.01 -3.05 1.15
CA PRO A 116 6.91 -3.21 0.01
C PRO A 116 6.27 -2.78 -1.32
N TRP A 117 4.98 -3.10 -1.52
CA TRP A 117 4.26 -2.69 -2.71
C TRP A 117 3.97 -1.18 -2.74
N LEU A 118 3.65 -0.59 -1.57
CA LEU A 118 3.44 0.86 -1.46
C LEU A 118 4.70 1.62 -1.87
N LEU A 119 5.85 1.24 -1.31
CA LEU A 119 7.12 1.89 -1.62
C LEU A 119 7.49 1.73 -3.09
N GLU A 120 7.23 0.57 -3.69
CA GLU A 120 7.45 0.35 -5.12
C GLU A 120 6.51 1.22 -5.98
N HIS A 121 5.27 1.44 -5.54
CA HIS A 121 4.34 2.36 -6.21
C HIS A 121 4.83 3.79 -6.17
N GLU A 122 5.18 4.27 -4.98
CA GLU A 122 5.65 5.63 -4.81
C GLU A 122 6.98 5.88 -5.54
N ALA A 123 7.89 4.90 -5.58
CA ALA A 123 9.10 4.96 -6.40
C ALA A 123 8.79 5.08 -7.90
N TRP A 124 7.78 4.36 -8.40
CA TRP A 124 7.36 4.50 -9.79
C TRP A 124 6.78 5.89 -10.08
N ILE A 125 5.96 6.43 -9.18
CA ILE A 125 5.39 7.78 -9.31
C ILE A 125 6.49 8.84 -9.29
N ALA A 126 7.44 8.73 -8.35
CA ALA A 126 8.57 9.66 -8.24
C ALA A 126 9.44 9.64 -9.51
N ARG A 127 9.68 8.46 -10.12
CA ARG A 127 10.38 8.37 -11.41
C ARG A 127 9.62 9.02 -12.56
N ARG A 128 8.29 9.01 -12.51
CA ARG A 128 7.42 9.54 -13.57
C ARG A 128 7.24 11.05 -13.51
N TYR A 129 7.08 11.61 -12.32
CA TYR A 129 6.71 13.03 -12.12
C TYR A 129 7.75 13.85 -11.34
N GLY A 130 8.81 13.19 -10.86
CA GLY A 130 9.81 13.78 -9.98
C GLY A 130 9.49 13.56 -8.49
N PRO A 131 10.51 13.74 -7.62
CA PRO A 131 10.40 13.43 -6.19
C PRO A 131 9.41 14.31 -5.43
N HIS A 132 9.13 15.53 -5.93
CA HIS A 132 8.27 16.50 -5.23
C HIS A 132 6.78 16.40 -5.59
N GLU A 133 6.37 15.46 -6.46
CA GLU A 133 4.98 15.37 -6.90
C GLU A 133 4.02 15.09 -5.73
N ARG A 134 4.41 14.23 -4.79
CA ARG A 134 3.56 13.90 -3.63
C ARG A 134 3.43 15.08 -2.69
N SER A 135 4.52 15.77 -2.37
CA SER A 135 4.48 16.98 -1.54
C SER A 135 3.56 18.03 -2.15
N ARG A 136 3.68 18.29 -3.47
CA ARG A 136 2.80 19.21 -4.20
C ARG A 136 1.32 18.85 -4.10
N LEU A 137 0.97 17.56 -4.17
CA LEU A 137 -0.41 17.09 -4.02
C LEU A 137 -0.91 17.24 -2.58
N LEU A 138 -0.05 17.01 -1.60
CA LEU A 138 -0.37 17.05 -0.17
C LEU A 138 -0.44 18.48 0.39
N ASP A 139 0.21 19.45 -0.26
CA ASP A 139 0.08 20.88 0.04
C ASP A 139 -1.24 21.49 -0.48
N GLY A 140 -1.96 20.76 -1.33
CA GLY A 140 -3.22 21.19 -1.93
C GLY A 140 -4.45 21.11 -1.00
N PRO A 141 -5.65 21.37 -1.53
CA PRO A 141 -6.90 21.23 -0.78
C PRO A 141 -7.20 19.76 -0.45
N LEU A 142 -6.87 19.36 0.78
CA LEU A 142 -7.09 18.00 1.27
C LEU A 142 -8.44 17.83 2.00
N PRO A 143 -9.09 16.65 1.87
CA PRO A 143 -10.16 16.25 2.78
C PRO A 143 -9.68 16.29 4.25
N PRO A 144 -10.52 16.71 5.23
CA PRO A 144 -10.09 16.87 6.62
C PRO A 144 -9.43 15.64 7.24
N ARG A 145 -9.94 14.44 6.92
CA ARG A 145 -9.37 13.18 7.41
C ARG A 145 -8.00 12.88 6.82
N VAL A 146 -7.78 13.18 5.54
CA VAL A 146 -6.48 12.98 4.86
C VAL A 146 -5.46 13.96 5.45
N ARG A 147 -5.83 15.24 5.58
CA ARG A 147 -4.97 16.29 6.16
C ARG A 147 -4.41 15.90 7.53
N ARG A 148 -5.23 15.34 8.43
CA ARG A 148 -4.81 14.91 9.77
C ARG A 148 -3.80 13.76 9.79
N LEU A 149 -3.63 13.07 8.68
CA LEU A 149 -2.84 11.83 8.59
C LEU A 149 -1.63 11.98 7.66
N VAL A 150 -1.41 13.17 7.09
CA VAL A 150 -0.29 13.45 6.19
C VAL A 150 1.04 13.15 6.87
N THR A 151 1.32 13.76 8.03
CA THR A 151 2.59 13.54 8.76
C THR A 151 2.87 12.05 9.00
N CYS A 152 1.84 11.28 9.41
CA CYS A 152 1.97 9.85 9.61
C CYS A 152 2.30 9.08 8.32
N TRP A 153 1.74 9.51 7.17
CA TRP A 153 2.08 8.93 5.87
C TRP A 153 3.52 9.30 5.47
N GLN A 154 3.95 10.54 5.68
CA GLN A 154 5.31 10.99 5.33
C GLN A 154 6.37 10.22 6.12
N GLU A 155 6.18 10.09 7.44
CA GLU A 155 7.09 9.33 8.31
C GLU A 155 7.21 7.86 7.90
N ARG A 156 6.10 7.26 7.45
CA ARG A 156 6.05 5.83 7.14
C ARG A 156 6.47 5.50 5.71
N ILE A 157 6.12 6.33 4.74
CA ILE A 157 6.25 6.05 3.31
C ILE A 157 7.29 6.96 2.66
N GLU A 158 7.12 8.28 2.73
CA GLU A 158 8.01 9.26 2.06
C GLU A 158 9.46 9.13 2.56
N ASN A 159 9.67 9.22 3.87
CA ASN A 159 11.01 9.09 4.46
C ASN A 159 11.68 7.74 4.14
N ARG A 160 10.90 6.67 4.00
CA ARG A 160 11.42 5.33 3.69
C ARG A 160 11.67 5.12 2.20
N LEU A 161 10.93 5.82 1.34
CA LEU A 161 11.19 5.86 -0.08
C LEU A 161 12.53 6.53 -0.33
N ASP A 162 12.77 7.69 0.27
CA ASP A 162 14.04 8.42 0.13
C ASP A 162 15.22 7.50 0.50
N LEU A 163 15.17 6.85 1.66
CA LEU A 163 16.21 5.91 2.08
C LEU A 163 16.48 4.79 1.06
N ARG A 164 15.44 4.25 0.41
CA ARG A 164 15.60 3.21 -0.63
C ARG A 164 16.21 3.77 -1.91
N VAL A 165 15.71 4.91 -2.39
CA VAL A 165 16.22 5.54 -3.61
C VAL A 165 17.70 5.89 -3.47
N TRP A 166 18.10 6.42 -2.31
CA TRP A 166 19.52 6.70 -2.03
C TRP A 166 20.37 5.43 -1.95
N SER A 167 19.86 4.35 -1.35
CA SER A 167 20.55 3.06 -1.30
C SER A 167 20.77 2.46 -2.69
N ASP A 168 19.72 2.44 -3.52
CA ASP A 168 19.78 1.85 -4.86
C ASP A 168 20.67 2.67 -5.79
N ALA A 169 20.63 4.01 -5.70
CA ALA A 169 21.51 4.90 -6.45
C ALA A 169 22.97 4.73 -6.05
N SER A 170 23.26 4.57 -4.76
CA SER A 170 24.63 4.33 -4.27
C SER A 170 25.18 2.99 -4.76
N GLN A 171 24.38 1.92 -4.70
CA GLN A 171 24.76 0.60 -5.22
C GLN A 171 24.97 0.60 -6.73
N ALA A 172 24.15 1.33 -7.49
CA ALA A 172 24.31 1.46 -8.93
C ALA A 172 25.64 2.18 -9.29
N LEU A 173 25.99 3.25 -8.56
CA LEU A 173 27.25 3.97 -8.74
C LEU A 173 28.47 3.10 -8.38
N GLU A 174 28.39 2.32 -7.31
CA GLU A 174 29.45 1.37 -6.91
C GLU A 174 29.63 0.23 -7.93
N ALA A 175 28.53 -0.27 -8.50
CA ALA A 175 28.56 -1.29 -9.54
C ALA A 175 29.18 -0.77 -10.85
N GLU A 176 28.87 0.46 -11.27
CA GLU A 176 29.50 1.11 -12.42
C GLU A 176 31.00 1.38 -12.19
N ALA A 177 31.39 1.77 -10.98
CA ALA A 177 32.79 1.98 -10.60
C ALA A 177 33.60 0.68 -10.50
N SER A 178 32.94 -0.48 -10.40
CA SER A 178 33.56 -1.80 -10.28
C SER A 178 33.68 -2.57 -11.60
N LEU A 179 33.24 -1.98 -12.73
CA LEU A 179 33.46 -2.56 -14.04
C LEU A 179 34.93 -2.33 -14.47
N PRO A 180 35.68 -3.39 -14.86
CA PRO A 180 37.02 -3.22 -15.39
C PRO A 180 36.96 -2.46 -16.71
N GLY A 181 37.71 -1.35 -16.79
CA GLY A 181 37.87 -0.54 -18.01
C GLY A 181 38.66 -1.23 -19.10
#